data_AF-A0A1F1CHU4-F1
#
_entry.id   AF-A0A1F1CHU4-F1
#
_cell.length_a   1.000
_cell.length_b   1.000
_cell.length_c   1.000
_cell.angle_alpha   90.00
_cell.angle_beta   90.00
_cell.angle_gamma   90.00
#
_symmetry.space_group_name_H-M   'P 1'
#
loop_
_entity.id
_entity.type
_entity.pdbx_description
1 polymer ?
#
loop_
_entity_poly.entity_id
_entity_poly.type
_entity_poly.pdbx_seq_one_letter_code
_entity_poly.pdbx_strand_id
1 'polypeptide(L)'
;MANEVVKHHNDLNTVVMRKWTAEEMNFFFAIIAKAKDKGTSDLVFDKYQLAELANYSIQHNKRFYDTMDSLANNITQLRYIEKTKNSIEYMPLFTWFRVDWEDDLSDMKAEVSVSPRFEYILNKLSANFTQYELQEFTSIRSTYAKTAYRLLKQWRTVGRKEFKIDEFKLLLDMPTSYKSCHIDRLVLKPILEQLSPYFEDLKVKKIKSKKRGNPVLGYEFTWKKEVSGTYDPDKFNKPKPEPKKPNKAKSSKKTSKTNVPSYHNPNYKKEPLTPEQEKIADELKAKVENLRKDG
;
A
#
# COMPACT_ATOMS: atom_id res chain seq x y z
N MET A 1 6.76 -21.28 6.48
CA MET A 1 6.99 -21.32 5.02
C MET A 1 8.08 -20.32 4.68
N ALA A 2 8.91 -20.61 3.68
CA ALA A 2 9.93 -19.67 3.23
C ALA A 2 9.26 -18.40 2.68
N ASN A 3 9.69 -17.23 3.12
CA ASN A 3 9.21 -15.95 2.62
C ASN A 3 9.67 -15.78 1.17
N GLU A 4 8.75 -15.97 0.22
CA GLU A 4 9.02 -15.78 -1.20
C GLU A 4 9.32 -14.30 -1.48
N VAL A 5 10.42 -14.06 -2.20
CA VAL A 5 10.86 -12.71 -2.56
C VAL A 5 10.59 -12.45 -4.03
N VAL A 6 9.79 -11.43 -4.29
CA VAL A 6 9.62 -10.87 -5.62
C VAL A 6 10.81 -9.95 -5.91
N LYS A 7 11.44 -10.14 -7.06
CA LYS A 7 12.54 -9.29 -7.54
C LYS A 7 12.38 -9.07 -9.05
N HIS A 8 12.31 -7.82 -9.48
CA HIS A 8 12.10 -7.48 -10.91
C HIS A 8 12.71 -6.12 -11.27
N HIS A 9 12.96 -5.88 -12.55
CA HIS A 9 13.44 -4.60 -13.07
C HIS A 9 12.38 -3.49 -12.90
N ASN A 10 12.82 -2.27 -12.61
CA ASN A 10 11.92 -1.16 -12.28
C ASN A 10 10.87 -0.82 -13.35
N ASP A 11 11.12 -1.16 -14.62
CA ASP A 11 10.14 -0.96 -15.70
C ASP A 11 8.85 -1.75 -15.47
N LEU A 12 8.91 -2.90 -14.78
CA LEU A 12 7.68 -3.62 -14.43
C LEU A 12 6.77 -2.80 -13.49
N ASN A 13 7.32 -1.84 -12.73
CA ASN A 13 6.53 -0.94 -11.89
C ASN A 13 5.71 0.07 -12.70
N THR A 14 6.08 0.34 -13.96
CA THR A 14 5.33 1.26 -14.83
C THR A 14 4.17 0.58 -15.56
N VAL A 15 4.08 -0.76 -15.47
CA VAL A 15 2.97 -1.52 -16.05
C VAL A 15 1.68 -1.22 -15.30
N VAL A 16 0.70 -0.72 -16.06
CA VAL A 16 -0.64 -0.39 -15.58
C VAL A 16 -1.48 -1.66 -15.48
N MET A 17 -1.92 -1.97 -14.26
CA MET A 17 -2.74 -3.15 -13.93
C MET A 17 -4.10 -2.73 -13.36
N ARG A 18 -4.57 -1.51 -13.62
CA ARG A 18 -5.74 -0.94 -12.92
C ARG A 18 -7.05 -1.68 -13.18
N LYS A 19 -7.18 -2.29 -14.35
CA LYS A 19 -8.33 -3.10 -14.73
C LYS A 19 -8.31 -4.50 -14.11
N TRP A 20 -7.22 -4.86 -13.44
CA TRP A 20 -7.04 -6.17 -12.85
C TRP A 20 -7.61 -6.18 -11.44
N THR A 21 -8.06 -7.34 -11.00
CA THR A 21 -8.44 -7.57 -9.61
C THR A 21 -7.19 -7.65 -8.72
N ALA A 22 -7.38 -7.48 -7.41
CA ALA A 22 -6.31 -7.65 -6.44
C ALA A 22 -5.76 -9.09 -6.43
N GLU A 23 -6.61 -10.07 -6.71
CA GLU A 23 -6.26 -11.49 -6.77
C GLU A 23 -5.47 -11.81 -8.05
N GLU A 24 -5.87 -11.27 -9.20
CA GLU A 24 -5.09 -11.38 -10.45
C GLU A 24 -3.68 -10.79 -10.30
N MET A 25 -3.56 -9.64 -9.66
CA MET A 25 -2.24 -9.07 -9.32
C MET A 25 -1.43 -10.01 -8.41
N ASN A 26 -2.06 -10.68 -7.44
CA ASN A 26 -1.38 -11.63 -6.56
C ASN A 26 -0.82 -12.80 -7.35
N PHE A 27 -1.64 -13.42 -8.19
CA PHE A 27 -1.22 -14.53 -9.05
C PHE A 27 -0.08 -14.12 -9.98
N PHE A 28 -0.18 -12.95 -10.60
CA PHE A 28 0.90 -12.44 -11.43
C PHE A 28 2.21 -12.32 -10.67
N PHE A 29 2.23 -11.64 -9.52
CA PHE A 29 3.47 -11.47 -8.76
C PHE A 29 3.96 -12.77 -8.09
N ALA A 30 3.06 -13.74 -7.84
CA ALA A 30 3.44 -15.09 -7.45
C ALA A 30 4.20 -15.82 -8.56
N ILE A 31 3.70 -15.74 -9.80
CA ILE A 31 4.39 -16.28 -10.98
C ILE A 31 5.74 -15.60 -11.17
N ILE A 32 5.80 -14.26 -11.06
CA ILE A 32 7.05 -13.49 -11.13
C ILE A 32 8.05 -13.93 -10.05
N ALA A 33 7.61 -14.15 -8.82
CA ALA A 33 8.48 -14.63 -7.74
C ALA A 33 9.13 -15.98 -8.07
N LYS A 34 8.36 -16.88 -8.69
CA LYS A 34 8.81 -18.23 -9.07
C LYS A 34 9.59 -18.28 -10.37
N ALA A 35 9.37 -17.32 -11.27
CA ALA A 35 10.11 -17.15 -12.52
C ALA A 35 11.55 -16.66 -12.29
N LYS A 36 11.80 -15.99 -11.16
CA LYS A 36 13.13 -15.49 -10.79
C LYS A 36 14.14 -16.63 -10.75
N ASP A 37 15.30 -16.40 -11.36
CA ASP A 37 16.43 -17.33 -11.44
C ASP A 37 16.11 -18.64 -12.18
N LYS A 38 15.01 -18.68 -12.97
CA LYS A 38 14.62 -19.81 -13.83
C LYS A 38 14.87 -19.56 -15.32
N GLY A 39 15.45 -18.40 -15.68
CA GLY A 39 15.74 -18.06 -17.07
C GLY A 39 14.45 -17.96 -17.89
N THR A 40 14.37 -18.73 -18.97
CA THR A 40 13.21 -18.82 -19.88
C THR A 40 12.54 -20.19 -19.84
N SER A 41 12.82 -21.00 -18.81
CA SER A 41 12.17 -22.30 -18.66
C SER A 41 10.69 -22.13 -18.38
N ASP A 42 9.89 -23.06 -18.90
CA ASP A 42 8.47 -23.12 -18.61
C ASP A 42 8.24 -23.39 -17.12
N LEU A 43 7.32 -22.63 -16.54
CA LEU A 43 6.90 -22.75 -15.15
C LEU A 43 5.60 -23.52 -15.11
N VAL A 44 5.56 -24.54 -14.26
CA VAL A 44 4.38 -25.37 -14.05
C VAL A 44 3.91 -25.19 -12.61
N PHE A 45 2.63 -24.91 -12.43
CA PHE A 45 2.00 -24.77 -11.13
C PHE A 45 0.76 -25.64 -11.04
N ASP A 46 0.62 -26.37 -9.94
CA ASP A 46 -0.68 -26.94 -9.57
C ASP A 46 -1.57 -25.87 -8.90
N LYS A 47 -2.87 -26.17 -8.82
CA LYS A 47 -3.90 -25.30 -8.23
C LYS A 47 -3.55 -24.86 -6.81
N TYR A 48 -3.09 -25.77 -5.97
CA TYR A 48 -2.88 -25.55 -4.55
C TYR A 48 -1.66 -24.67 -4.30
N GLN A 49 -0.56 -24.97 -4.98
CA GLN A 49 0.67 -24.19 -4.95
C GLN A 49 0.40 -22.75 -5.42
N LEU A 50 -0.29 -22.58 -6.54
CA LEU A 50 -0.58 -21.25 -7.07
C LEU A 50 -1.51 -20.46 -6.15
N ALA A 51 -2.54 -21.10 -5.59
CA ALA A 51 -3.45 -20.48 -4.64
C ALA A 51 -2.74 -20.08 -3.33
N GLU A 52 -1.84 -20.92 -2.82
CA GLU A 52 -1.05 -20.64 -1.62
C GLU A 52 -0.17 -19.41 -1.81
N LEU A 53 0.59 -19.36 -2.91
CA LEU A 53 1.47 -18.22 -3.23
C LEU A 53 0.68 -16.91 -3.39
N ALA A 54 -0.49 -16.97 -4.00
CA ALA A 54 -1.36 -15.81 -4.21
C ALA A 54 -2.21 -15.43 -2.98
N ASN A 55 -2.15 -16.21 -1.89
CA ASN A 55 -3.02 -16.09 -0.72
C ASN A 55 -4.52 -16.09 -1.12
N TYR A 56 -4.91 -17.05 -1.96
CA TYR A 56 -6.24 -17.17 -2.55
C TYR A 56 -7.06 -18.29 -1.91
N SER A 57 -8.37 -18.06 -1.74
CA SER A 57 -9.29 -19.07 -1.19
C SER A 57 -9.85 -19.98 -2.28
N ILE A 58 -9.56 -21.29 -2.16
CA ILE A 58 -10.01 -22.33 -3.11
C ILE A 58 -11.38 -22.95 -2.77
N GLN A 59 -12.15 -22.33 -1.87
CA GLN A 59 -13.46 -22.86 -1.46
C GLN A 59 -14.49 -22.97 -2.60
N HIS A 60 -14.30 -22.19 -3.68
CA HIS A 60 -15.23 -22.13 -4.80
C HIS A 60 -14.47 -22.35 -6.12
N ASN A 61 -14.54 -23.57 -6.64
CA ASN A 61 -13.86 -23.99 -7.88
C ASN A 61 -14.15 -23.08 -9.07
N LYS A 62 -15.44 -22.77 -9.30
CA LYS A 62 -15.86 -21.90 -10.40
C LYS A 62 -15.24 -20.50 -10.33
N ARG A 63 -15.13 -19.93 -9.12
CA ARG A 63 -14.51 -18.61 -8.93
C ARG A 63 -13.01 -18.65 -9.22
N PHE A 64 -12.32 -19.73 -8.84
CA PHE A 64 -10.90 -19.91 -9.18
C PHE A 64 -10.72 -19.96 -10.70
N TYR A 65 -11.53 -20.77 -11.39
CA TYR A 65 -11.57 -20.81 -12.85
C TYR A 65 -11.80 -19.42 -13.46
N ASP A 66 -12.85 -18.69 -13.05
CA ASP A 66 -13.17 -17.38 -13.62
C ASP A 66 -12.02 -16.37 -13.41
N THR A 67 -11.31 -16.48 -12.28
CA THR A 67 -10.14 -15.65 -11.97
C THR A 67 -8.95 -16.00 -12.86
N MET A 68 -8.72 -17.29 -13.14
CA MET A 68 -7.63 -17.75 -14.01
C MET A 68 -7.88 -17.40 -15.48
N ASP A 69 -9.12 -17.52 -15.94
CA ASP A 69 -9.54 -17.11 -17.29
C ASP A 69 -9.33 -15.60 -17.49
N SER A 70 -9.81 -14.79 -16.54
CA SER A 70 -9.60 -13.33 -16.56
C SER A 70 -8.11 -12.96 -16.47
N LEU A 71 -7.34 -13.66 -15.63
CA LEU A 71 -5.89 -13.47 -15.52
C LEU A 71 -5.18 -13.77 -16.85
N ALA A 72 -5.52 -14.87 -17.53
CA ALA A 72 -4.94 -15.25 -18.81
C ALA A 72 -5.18 -14.15 -19.87
N ASN A 73 -6.42 -13.66 -19.96
CA ASN A 73 -6.78 -12.56 -20.85
C ASN A 73 -6.01 -11.27 -20.50
N ASN A 74 -5.87 -10.95 -19.23
CA ASN A 74 -5.16 -9.76 -18.76
C ASN A 74 -3.64 -9.84 -19.05
N ILE A 75 -3.01 -10.99 -18.78
CA ILE A 75 -1.58 -11.23 -19.01
C ILE A 75 -1.22 -11.08 -20.49
N THR A 76 -2.03 -11.64 -21.40
CA THR A 76 -1.77 -11.55 -22.85
C THR A 76 -1.86 -10.13 -23.41
N GLN A 77 -2.57 -9.24 -22.72
CA GLN A 77 -2.65 -7.82 -23.06
C GLN A 77 -1.46 -7.00 -22.54
N LEU A 78 -0.65 -7.55 -21.62
CA LEU A 78 0.54 -6.87 -21.13
C LEU A 78 1.62 -6.82 -22.20
N ARG A 79 1.96 -5.60 -22.60
CA ARG A 79 3.05 -5.33 -23.53
C ARG A 79 3.92 -4.26 -22.94
N TYR A 80 5.22 -4.51 -22.90
CA TYR A 80 6.20 -3.46 -22.73
C TYR A 80 6.37 -2.74 -24.07
N ILE A 81 6.46 -1.42 -24.01
CA ILE A 81 6.58 -0.57 -25.17
C ILE A 81 7.83 0.27 -25.00
N GLU A 82 8.81 0.05 -25.86
CA GLU A 82 9.99 0.91 -25.95
C GLU A 82 9.85 1.82 -27.16
N LYS A 83 9.98 3.13 -26.96
CA LYS A 83 9.95 4.12 -28.04
C LYS A 83 11.20 4.97 -27.95
N THR A 84 11.98 4.98 -29.01
CA THR A 84 13.08 5.93 -29.20
C THR A 84 12.69 6.98 -30.24
N LYS A 85 13.63 7.86 -30.60
CA LYS A 85 13.43 8.82 -31.70
C LYS A 85 13.11 8.12 -33.03
N ASN A 86 13.69 6.94 -33.27
CA ASN A 86 13.68 6.26 -34.58
C ASN A 86 13.20 4.80 -34.51
N SER A 87 12.80 4.28 -33.34
CA SER A 87 12.35 2.89 -33.19
C SER A 87 11.16 2.77 -32.25
N ILE A 88 10.36 1.75 -32.49
CA ILE A 88 9.29 1.31 -31.60
C ILE A 88 9.35 -0.20 -31.46
N GLU A 89 9.34 -0.69 -30.23
CA GLU A 89 9.33 -2.11 -29.92
C GLU A 89 8.16 -2.43 -28.99
N TYR A 90 7.40 -3.47 -29.35
CA TYR A 90 6.33 -4.02 -28.51
C TYR A 90 6.72 -5.43 -28.12
N MET A 91 6.86 -5.68 -26.83
CA MET A 91 7.27 -6.99 -26.34
C MET A 91 6.24 -7.50 -25.33
N PRO A 92 5.68 -8.71 -25.51
CA PRO A 92 4.85 -9.35 -24.50
C PRO A 92 5.73 -9.94 -23.39
N LEU A 93 5.30 -9.79 -22.13
CA LEU A 93 6.05 -10.32 -20.98
C LEU A 93 6.05 -11.86 -20.95
N PHE A 94 4.92 -12.46 -21.28
CA PHE A 94 4.73 -13.90 -21.38
C PHE A 94 4.41 -14.27 -22.82
N THR A 95 5.04 -15.32 -23.33
CA THR A 95 4.78 -15.85 -24.67
C THR A 95 3.67 -16.90 -24.66
N TRP A 96 3.46 -17.57 -23.52
CA TRP A 96 2.45 -18.60 -23.36
C TRP A 96 1.93 -18.63 -21.93
N PHE A 97 0.62 -18.77 -21.78
CA PHE A 97 -0.08 -18.98 -20.52
C PHE A 97 -1.22 -19.94 -20.79
N ARG A 98 -1.08 -21.18 -20.33
CA ARG A 98 -2.08 -22.24 -20.48
C ARG A 98 -2.59 -22.65 -19.12
N VAL A 99 -3.87 -22.91 -19.06
CA VAL A 99 -4.53 -23.45 -17.88
C VAL A 99 -5.35 -24.65 -18.33
N ASP A 100 -5.02 -25.82 -17.80
CA ASP A 100 -5.83 -27.02 -17.95
C ASP A 100 -6.63 -27.23 -16.65
N TRP A 101 -7.89 -27.66 -16.77
CA TRP A 101 -8.76 -27.95 -15.64
C TRP A 101 -9.53 -29.25 -15.88
N GLU A 102 -9.93 -29.89 -14.78
CA GLU A 102 -10.84 -31.02 -14.82
C GLU A 102 -12.27 -30.58 -15.15
N ASP A 103 -13.10 -31.50 -15.65
CA ASP A 103 -14.50 -31.23 -16.05
C ASP A 103 -15.34 -30.62 -14.91
N ASP A 104 -15.04 -31.02 -13.67
CA ASP A 104 -15.73 -30.54 -12.46
C ASP A 104 -15.03 -29.32 -11.80
N LEU A 105 -13.96 -28.81 -12.41
CA LEU A 105 -13.12 -27.70 -11.94
C LEU A 105 -12.45 -27.95 -10.57
N SER A 106 -12.41 -29.21 -10.11
CA SER A 106 -11.83 -29.60 -8.83
C SER A 106 -10.33 -29.40 -8.77
N ASP A 107 -9.64 -29.56 -9.89
CA ASP A 107 -8.20 -29.35 -10.03
C ASP A 107 -7.84 -28.54 -11.28
N MET A 108 -6.60 -28.03 -11.29
CA MET A 108 -6.07 -27.19 -12.35
C MET A 108 -4.53 -27.27 -12.42
N LYS A 109 -4.00 -27.21 -13.63
CA LYS A 109 -2.58 -27.03 -13.91
C LYS A 109 -2.36 -25.78 -14.75
N ALA A 110 -1.49 -24.87 -14.29
CA ALA A 110 -1.06 -23.72 -15.07
C ALA A 110 0.36 -23.95 -15.63
N GLU A 111 0.55 -23.61 -16.90
CA GLU A 111 1.85 -23.60 -17.57
C GLU A 111 2.12 -22.21 -18.13
N VAL A 112 3.32 -21.68 -17.86
CA VAL A 112 3.68 -20.29 -18.18
C VAL A 112 5.07 -20.23 -18.78
N SER A 113 5.19 -19.61 -19.96
CA SER A 113 6.47 -19.33 -20.61
C SER A 113 6.77 -17.83 -20.56
N VAL A 114 7.89 -17.47 -19.93
CA VAL A 114 8.41 -16.10 -19.93
C VAL A 114 9.04 -15.80 -21.28
N SER A 115 8.75 -14.62 -21.83
CA SER A 115 9.35 -14.19 -23.09
C SER A 115 10.88 -14.09 -22.96
N PRO A 116 11.67 -14.66 -23.88
CA PRO A 116 13.13 -14.53 -23.86
C PRO A 116 13.61 -13.08 -23.88
N ARG A 117 12.85 -12.18 -24.51
CA ARG A 117 13.14 -10.74 -24.52
C ARG A 117 12.99 -10.07 -23.16
N PHE A 118 12.26 -10.71 -22.22
CA PHE A 118 12.04 -10.23 -20.87
C PHE A 118 12.93 -10.88 -19.83
N GLU A 119 13.88 -11.71 -20.24
CA GLU A 119 14.86 -12.30 -19.33
C GLU A 119 15.59 -11.21 -18.51
N TYR A 120 15.80 -10.01 -19.06
CA TYR A 120 16.41 -8.91 -18.31
C TYR A 120 15.52 -8.34 -17.19
N ILE A 121 14.20 -8.45 -17.31
CA ILE A 121 13.26 -7.96 -16.29
C ILE A 121 13.29 -8.84 -15.04
N LEU A 122 13.59 -10.14 -15.19
CA LEU A 122 13.48 -11.10 -14.09
C LEU A 122 14.82 -11.71 -13.66
N ASN A 123 15.73 -11.93 -14.61
CA ASN A 123 16.95 -12.71 -14.38
C ASN A 123 18.23 -11.88 -14.55
N LYS A 124 18.28 -10.85 -15.41
CA LYS A 124 19.46 -9.96 -15.57
C LYS A 124 19.32 -8.64 -14.83
N LEU A 125 19.07 -8.74 -13.53
CA LEU A 125 18.82 -7.60 -12.67
C LEU A 125 20.14 -6.88 -12.33
N SER A 126 20.40 -5.76 -13.00
CA SER A 126 21.46 -4.80 -12.66
C SER A 126 21.08 -3.98 -11.42
N ALA A 127 21.67 -2.80 -11.18
CA ALA A 127 21.32 -1.94 -10.04
C ALA A 127 19.85 -1.42 -10.04
N ASN A 128 19.13 -1.53 -11.16
CA ASN A 128 17.79 -0.96 -11.36
C ASN A 128 16.66 -1.97 -11.09
N PHE A 129 16.54 -2.47 -9.86
CA PHE A 129 15.51 -3.43 -9.50
C PHE A 129 14.70 -3.02 -8.27
N THR A 130 13.51 -3.57 -8.18
CA THR A 130 12.65 -3.52 -7.00
C THR A 130 12.59 -4.91 -6.39
N GLN A 131 12.63 -4.98 -5.05
CA GLN A 131 12.48 -6.23 -4.32
C GLN A 131 11.57 -6.05 -3.11
N TYR A 132 10.76 -7.06 -2.82
CA TYR A 132 9.86 -7.11 -1.66
C TYR A 132 9.35 -8.52 -1.41
N GLU A 133 8.76 -8.74 -0.24
CA GLU A 133 8.16 -10.03 0.11
C GLU A 133 6.80 -10.20 -0.56
N LEU A 134 6.58 -11.38 -1.15
CA LEU A 134 5.32 -11.71 -1.79
C LEU A 134 4.17 -11.66 -0.77
N GLN A 135 4.40 -12.12 0.45
CA GLN A 135 3.38 -12.16 1.51
C GLN A 135 2.88 -10.76 1.91
N GLU A 136 3.77 -9.76 1.93
CA GLU A 136 3.38 -8.35 2.14
C GLU A 136 2.45 -7.91 1.00
N PHE A 137 2.86 -8.18 -0.24
CA PHE A 137 2.11 -7.79 -1.42
C PHE A 137 0.72 -8.43 -1.48
N THR A 138 0.61 -9.74 -1.25
CA THR A 138 -0.67 -10.47 -1.34
C THR A 138 -1.66 -10.12 -0.23
N SER A 139 -1.15 -9.61 0.91
CA SER A 139 -1.97 -9.11 2.01
C SER A 139 -2.68 -7.77 1.71
N ILE A 140 -2.18 -6.98 0.74
CA ILE A 140 -2.78 -5.71 0.33
C ILE A 140 -4.04 -5.99 -0.49
N ARG A 141 -5.14 -5.27 -0.25
CA ARG A 141 -6.43 -5.49 -0.94
C ARG A 141 -6.74 -4.44 -2.00
N SER A 142 -6.35 -3.19 -1.77
CA SER A 142 -6.60 -2.11 -2.72
C SER A 142 -5.64 -2.21 -3.90
N THR A 143 -6.15 -2.19 -5.12
CA THR A 143 -5.34 -2.15 -6.35
C THR A 143 -4.50 -0.87 -6.44
N TYR A 144 -5.01 0.27 -5.94
CA TYR A 144 -4.21 1.49 -5.80
C TYR A 144 -3.07 1.31 -4.79
N ALA A 145 -3.34 0.65 -3.66
CA ALA A 145 -2.32 0.39 -2.65
C ALA A 145 -1.26 -0.60 -3.16
N LYS A 146 -1.64 -1.63 -3.92
CA LYS A 146 -0.69 -2.56 -4.55
C LYS A 146 0.24 -1.85 -5.54
N THR A 147 -0.30 -1.01 -6.42
CA THR A 147 0.54 -0.25 -7.36
C THR A 147 1.44 0.74 -6.63
N ALA A 148 0.91 1.49 -5.65
CA ALA A 148 1.72 2.39 -4.83
C ALA A 148 2.81 1.65 -4.06
N TYR A 149 2.51 0.47 -3.51
CA TYR A 149 3.46 -0.35 -2.80
C TYR A 149 4.68 -0.69 -3.65
N ARG A 150 4.47 -1.12 -4.91
CA ARG A 150 5.55 -1.38 -5.87
C ARG A 150 6.38 -0.13 -6.15
N LEU A 151 5.71 0.99 -6.41
CA LEU A 151 6.36 2.27 -6.70
C LEU A 151 7.17 2.77 -5.50
N LEU A 152 6.70 2.62 -4.26
CA LEU A 152 7.41 3.07 -3.06
C LEU A 152 8.54 2.11 -2.67
N LYS A 153 8.38 0.79 -2.85
CA LYS A 153 9.44 -0.21 -2.56
C LYS A 153 10.68 0.00 -3.43
N GLN A 154 10.53 0.52 -4.64
CA GLN A 154 11.66 0.95 -5.48
C GLN A 154 12.57 1.98 -4.78
N TRP A 155 12.01 2.82 -3.91
CA TRP A 155 12.71 3.90 -3.20
C TRP A 155 12.95 3.58 -1.72
N ARG A 156 12.82 2.32 -1.30
CA ARG A 156 12.80 1.92 0.11
C ARG A 156 14.01 2.38 0.93
N THR A 157 15.19 2.46 0.32
CA THR A 157 16.45 2.91 0.96
C THR A 157 16.63 4.43 0.94
N VAL A 158 15.89 5.14 0.10
CA VAL A 158 15.87 6.62 0.05
C VAL A 158 14.90 7.17 1.09
N GLY A 159 13.75 6.51 1.29
CA GLY A 159 12.75 6.92 2.27
C GLY A 159 11.83 8.06 1.81
N ARG A 160 11.93 8.47 0.54
CA ARG A 160 11.14 9.57 -0.03
C ARG A 160 10.94 9.38 -1.53
N LYS A 161 9.73 9.68 -2.01
CA LYS A 161 9.43 9.79 -3.44
C LYS A 161 8.37 10.86 -3.68
N GLU A 162 8.68 11.79 -4.58
CA GLU A 162 7.76 12.78 -5.09
C GLU A 162 7.19 12.33 -6.45
N PHE A 163 5.89 12.49 -6.63
CA PHE A 163 5.20 12.31 -7.90
C PHE A 163 4.54 13.62 -8.31
N LYS A 164 4.77 14.05 -9.56
CA LYS A 164 3.94 15.09 -10.17
C LYS A 164 2.51 14.60 -10.28
N ILE A 165 1.52 15.49 -10.21
CA ILE A 165 0.10 15.10 -10.26
C ILE A 165 -0.24 14.27 -11.50
N ASP A 166 0.28 14.65 -12.67
CA ASP A 166 0.01 13.97 -13.93
C ASP A 166 0.70 12.60 -14.00
N GLU A 167 1.95 12.52 -13.55
CA GLU A 167 2.70 11.26 -13.41
C GLU A 167 1.97 10.31 -12.44
N PHE A 168 1.52 10.83 -11.30
CA PHE A 168 0.81 10.04 -10.28
C PHE A 168 -0.52 9.50 -10.81
N LYS A 169 -1.27 10.33 -11.54
CA LYS A 169 -2.52 9.92 -12.21
C LYS A 169 -2.27 8.86 -13.27
N LEU A 170 -1.20 9.01 -14.05
CA LEU A 170 -0.83 8.05 -15.11
C LEU A 170 -0.43 6.69 -14.51
N LEU A 171 0.50 6.67 -13.56
CA LEU A 171 1.02 5.43 -12.96
C LEU A 171 -0.06 4.63 -12.23
N LEU A 172 -1.02 5.32 -11.60
CA LEU A 172 -2.13 4.68 -10.91
C LEU A 172 -3.37 4.48 -11.81
N ASP A 173 -3.31 4.94 -13.06
CA ASP A 173 -4.41 4.95 -14.03
C ASP A 173 -5.71 5.47 -13.41
N MET A 174 -5.62 6.70 -12.88
CA MET A 174 -6.74 7.37 -12.26
C MET A 174 -7.69 7.93 -13.33
N PRO A 175 -9.01 7.84 -13.15
CA PRO A 175 -9.96 8.51 -14.04
C PRO A 175 -9.65 10.00 -14.13
N THR A 176 -9.74 10.57 -15.34
CA THR A 176 -9.52 12.01 -15.58
C THR A 176 -10.47 12.88 -14.74
N SER A 177 -11.66 12.37 -14.42
CA SER A 177 -12.67 12.98 -13.54
C SER A 177 -12.27 13.10 -12.07
N TYR A 178 -11.17 12.47 -11.63
CA TYR A 178 -10.72 12.57 -10.25
C TYR A 178 -10.19 13.98 -9.94
N LYS A 179 -10.95 14.67 -9.07
CA LYS A 179 -10.56 15.90 -8.39
C LYS A 179 -9.68 15.59 -7.18
N SER A 180 -9.03 16.58 -6.58
CA SER A 180 -8.14 16.35 -5.42
C SER A 180 -8.85 15.63 -4.27
N CYS A 181 -10.12 15.95 -3.99
CA CYS A 181 -10.90 15.25 -2.95
C CYS A 181 -11.14 13.77 -3.26
N HIS A 182 -11.30 13.40 -4.55
CA HIS A 182 -11.42 12.00 -4.97
C HIS A 182 -10.09 11.28 -4.77
N ILE A 183 -8.97 11.91 -5.11
CA ILE A 183 -7.63 11.35 -4.91
C ILE A 183 -7.37 11.11 -3.42
N ASP A 184 -7.71 12.06 -2.56
CA ASP A 184 -7.55 11.91 -1.11
C ASP A 184 -8.33 10.71 -0.57
N ARG A 185 -9.62 10.63 -0.92
CA ARG A 185 -10.54 9.65 -0.34
C ARG A 185 -10.36 8.26 -0.93
N LEU A 186 -10.16 8.16 -2.24
CA LEU A 186 -10.20 6.90 -2.99
C LEU A 186 -8.82 6.31 -3.27
N VAL A 187 -7.76 7.13 -3.20
CA VAL A 187 -6.39 6.70 -3.54
C VAL A 187 -5.48 6.82 -2.31
N LEU A 188 -5.28 8.03 -1.78
CA LEU A 188 -4.31 8.25 -0.71
C LEU A 188 -4.74 7.58 0.60
N LYS A 189 -6.02 7.67 0.98
CA LYS A 189 -6.50 7.03 2.20
C LYS A 189 -6.27 5.51 2.19
N PRO A 190 -6.68 4.74 1.17
CA PRO A 190 -6.35 3.31 1.10
C PRO A 190 -4.85 3.01 1.08
N ILE A 191 -4.04 3.84 0.40
CA ILE A 191 -2.57 3.70 0.39
C ILE A 191 -2.02 3.83 1.81
N LEU A 192 -2.35 4.90 2.52
CA LEU A 192 -1.84 5.10 3.88
C LEU A 192 -2.31 4.00 4.83
N GLU A 193 -3.59 3.65 4.81
CA GLU A 193 -4.17 2.64 5.71
C GLU A 193 -3.54 1.25 5.51
N GLN A 194 -3.34 0.83 4.26
CA GLN A 194 -2.86 -0.53 3.96
C GLN A 194 -1.33 -0.63 3.91
N LEU A 195 -0.61 0.46 3.62
CA LEU A 195 0.85 0.42 3.48
C LEU A 195 1.62 0.83 4.74
N SER A 196 0.99 1.52 5.69
CA SER A 196 1.63 1.86 6.98
C SER A 196 2.28 0.68 7.71
N PRO A 197 1.74 -0.55 7.68
CA PRO A 197 2.41 -1.71 8.30
C PRO A 197 3.75 -2.08 7.65
N TYR A 198 3.96 -1.73 6.37
CA TYR A 198 5.14 -2.11 5.59
C TYR A 198 6.14 -0.97 5.42
N PHE A 199 5.74 0.26 5.76
CA PHE A 199 6.57 1.46 5.69
C PHE A 199 6.44 2.24 7.00
N GLU A 200 7.48 2.17 7.84
CA GLU A 200 7.51 2.84 9.13
C GLU A 200 7.42 4.38 8.94
N ASP A 201 6.50 5.02 9.66
CA ASP A 201 6.21 6.45 9.58
C ASP A 201 5.82 6.95 8.17
N LEU A 202 5.07 6.14 7.42
CA LEU A 202 4.56 6.53 6.10
C LEU A 202 3.64 7.76 6.18
N LYS A 203 4.05 8.82 5.49
CA LYS A 203 3.32 10.08 5.38
C LYS A 203 3.19 10.49 3.92
N VAL A 204 2.14 11.25 3.63
CA VAL A 204 1.96 11.92 2.33
C VAL A 204 1.70 13.40 2.53
N LYS A 205 2.42 14.24 1.80
CA LYS A 205 2.26 15.69 1.78
C LYS A 205 1.82 16.13 0.40
N LYS A 206 0.83 17.02 0.35
CA LYS A 206 0.43 17.68 -0.90
C LYS A 206 1.37 18.83 -1.21
N ILE A 207 1.97 18.79 -2.39
CA ILE A 207 2.75 19.91 -2.91
C ILE A 207 1.78 20.84 -3.62
N LYS A 208 1.68 22.08 -3.16
CA LYS A 208 0.76 23.09 -3.70
C LYS A 208 1.54 24.23 -4.32
N SER A 209 1.01 24.79 -5.41
CA SER A 209 1.53 26.02 -6.00
C SER A 209 1.26 27.22 -5.09
N LYS A 210 2.12 28.23 -5.16
CA LYS A 210 1.90 29.55 -4.51
C LYS A 210 0.91 30.44 -5.28
N LYS A 211 0.42 30.00 -6.44
CA LYS A 211 -0.56 30.74 -7.26
C LYS A 211 -1.94 30.74 -6.61
N ARG A 212 -2.78 31.73 -6.97
CA ARG A 212 -4.17 31.86 -6.49
C ARG A 212 -4.91 30.52 -6.63
N GLY A 213 -5.59 30.10 -5.56
CA GLY A 213 -6.30 28.82 -5.49
C GLY A 213 -5.44 27.63 -5.04
N ASN A 214 -4.14 27.81 -4.84
CA ASN A 214 -3.19 26.80 -4.35
C ASN A 214 -3.34 25.42 -5.01
N PRO A 215 -3.30 25.34 -6.37
CA PRO A 215 -3.49 24.07 -7.07
C PRO A 215 -2.44 23.05 -6.65
N VAL A 216 -2.86 21.79 -6.54
CA VAL A 216 -1.97 20.67 -6.18
C VAL A 216 -1.10 20.33 -7.38
N LEU A 217 0.22 20.43 -7.20
CA LEU A 217 1.23 20.12 -8.21
C LEU A 217 1.69 18.66 -8.14
N GLY A 218 1.59 18.03 -6.97
CA GLY A 218 2.06 16.68 -6.76
C GLY A 218 1.86 16.19 -5.33
N TYR A 219 2.32 14.97 -5.10
CA TYR A 219 2.29 14.31 -3.80
C TYR A 219 3.69 13.81 -3.45
N GLU A 220 4.12 14.13 -2.25
CA GLU A 220 5.37 13.65 -1.66
C GLU A 220 5.06 12.59 -0.63
N PHE A 221 5.61 11.40 -0.84
CA PHE A 221 5.60 10.31 0.13
C PHE A 221 6.93 10.27 0.88
N THR A 222 6.87 10.12 2.19
CA THR A 222 8.04 9.98 3.07
C THR A 222 7.82 8.85 4.07
N TRP A 223 8.88 8.11 4.38
CA TRP A 223 8.90 7.05 5.38
C TRP A 223 10.32 6.91 5.92
N LYS A 224 10.48 6.18 7.02
CA LYS A 224 11.79 5.84 7.55
C LYS A 224 12.50 4.89 6.58
N LYS A 225 13.63 5.34 6.02
CA LYS A 225 14.41 4.56 5.06
C LYS A 225 14.85 3.21 5.65
N GLU A 226 14.82 2.18 4.82
CA GLU A 226 15.40 0.89 5.16
C GLU A 226 16.93 0.95 5.07
N VAL A 227 17.62 0.37 6.04
CA VAL A 227 19.09 0.25 6.01
C VAL A 227 19.48 -0.82 4.98
N SER A 228 20.44 -0.48 4.12
CA SER A 228 21.06 -1.41 3.16
C SER A 228 21.92 -2.42 3.93
N GLY A 229 21.35 -3.56 4.32
CA GLY A 229 22.06 -4.70 4.91
C GLY A 229 21.56 -6.02 4.30
N THR A 230 22.21 -7.14 4.65
CA THR A 230 21.80 -8.49 4.23
C THR A 230 20.30 -8.67 4.47
N TYR A 231 19.58 -9.11 3.43
CA TYR A 231 18.16 -9.43 3.52
C TYR A 231 17.95 -10.42 4.67
N ASP A 232 17.22 -9.99 5.68
CA ASP A 232 16.85 -10.80 6.83
C ASP A 232 15.44 -11.36 6.54
N PRO A 233 15.31 -12.68 6.25
CA PRO A 233 14.04 -13.32 5.95
C PRO A 233 13.07 -13.31 7.15
N ASP A 234 13.57 -13.06 8.37
CA ASP A 234 12.79 -13.00 9.61
C ASP A 234 12.47 -11.57 10.05
N LYS A 235 12.96 -10.54 9.34
CA LYS A 235 12.77 -9.11 9.67
C LYS A 235 11.31 -8.73 9.89
N PHE A 236 10.38 -9.46 9.29
CA PHE A 236 8.95 -9.17 9.24
C PHE A 236 8.07 -10.22 9.94
N ASN A 237 8.67 -11.21 10.62
CA ASN A 237 7.95 -12.18 11.46
C ASN A 237 7.38 -11.57 12.77
N LYS A 238 7.52 -10.26 12.98
CA LYS A 238 6.88 -9.57 14.10
C LYS A 238 5.36 -9.58 13.90
N PRO A 239 4.57 -9.91 14.95
CA PRO A 239 3.12 -9.99 14.83
C PRO A 239 2.58 -8.65 14.31
N LYS A 240 1.92 -8.71 13.15
CA LYS A 240 1.24 -7.56 12.54
C LYS A 240 0.26 -7.02 13.58
N PRO A 241 0.30 -5.72 13.94
CA PRO A 241 -0.78 -5.15 14.73
C PRO A 241 -2.07 -5.35 13.92
N GLU A 242 -3.06 -6.00 14.52
CA GLU A 242 -4.31 -6.28 13.84
C GLU A 242 -4.89 -5.00 13.25
N PRO A 243 -5.37 -5.02 12.00
CA PRO A 243 -6.12 -3.90 11.47
C PRO A 243 -7.33 -3.70 12.38
N LYS A 244 -7.35 -2.59 13.12
CA LYS A 244 -8.49 -2.21 13.97
C LYS A 244 -9.74 -2.30 13.10
N LYS A 245 -10.61 -3.27 13.41
CA LYS A 245 -11.88 -3.48 12.71
C LYS A 245 -12.62 -2.14 12.65
N PRO A 246 -13.18 -1.73 11.50
CA PRO A 246 -14.11 -0.62 11.49
C PRO A 246 -15.32 -1.08 12.30
N ASN A 247 -15.53 -0.47 13.47
CA ASN A 247 -16.71 -0.74 14.28
C ASN A 247 -17.96 -0.48 13.42
N LYS A 248 -18.67 -1.57 13.09
CA LYS A 248 -20.01 -1.50 12.52
C LYS A 248 -20.90 -0.74 13.51
N ALA A 249 -21.59 0.26 12.98
CA ALA A 249 -22.46 1.15 13.70
C ALA A 249 -23.44 0.39 14.62
N LYS A 250 -23.43 0.74 15.91
CA LYS A 250 -24.66 0.75 16.71
C LYS A 250 -25.19 2.19 16.70
N SER A 251 -26.43 2.32 16.28
CA SER A 251 -27.15 3.58 16.16
C SER A 251 -27.30 4.28 17.52
N SER A 252 -27.09 5.59 17.45
CA SER A 252 -27.68 6.67 18.26
C SER A 252 -27.71 6.56 19.79
N LYS A 253 -26.81 7.32 20.44
CA LYS A 253 -27.21 8.37 21.40
C LYS A 253 -26.10 9.42 21.50
N LYS A 254 -26.42 10.67 21.13
CA LYS A 254 -25.56 11.85 21.33
C LYS A 254 -25.21 11.96 22.81
N THR A 255 -23.92 12.04 23.14
CA THR A 255 -23.45 12.68 24.37
C THR A 255 -22.17 13.45 24.10
N SER A 256 -22.14 14.65 24.66
CA SER A 256 -21.21 15.76 24.48
C SER A 256 -19.76 15.43 24.80
N LYS A 257 -18.83 16.00 24.04
CA LYS A 257 -17.42 16.13 24.44
C LYS A 257 -17.36 16.91 25.77
N THR A 258 -16.83 16.30 26.81
CA THR A 258 -16.49 16.98 28.06
C THR A 258 -15.08 17.58 27.95
N ASN A 259 -14.99 18.91 28.05
CA ASN A 259 -13.74 19.67 28.13
C ASN A 259 -13.17 19.63 29.56
N VAL A 260 -12.97 18.44 30.12
CA VAL A 260 -12.40 18.31 31.46
C VAL A 260 -10.90 18.01 31.35
N PRO A 261 -10.02 18.90 31.82
CA PRO A 261 -8.57 18.69 31.80
C PRO A 261 -8.14 17.47 32.62
N SER A 262 -7.03 16.84 32.24
CA SER A 262 -6.54 15.58 32.82
C SER A 262 -6.16 15.62 34.31
N TYR A 263 -6.14 16.80 34.93
CA TYR A 263 -5.86 16.99 36.36
C TYR A 263 -7.12 17.04 37.23
N HIS A 264 -8.32 16.92 36.67
CA HIS A 264 -9.54 16.81 37.48
C HIS A 264 -9.58 15.43 38.15
N ASN A 265 -9.31 15.40 39.46
CA ASN A 265 -9.59 14.24 40.30
C ASN A 265 -11.01 14.36 40.89
N PRO A 266 -11.97 13.53 40.46
CA PRO A 266 -13.35 13.59 40.97
C PRO A 266 -13.49 13.17 42.44
N ASN A 267 -12.43 12.61 43.05
CA ASN A 267 -12.40 12.22 44.45
C ASN A 267 -11.65 13.22 45.36
N TYR A 268 -11.33 14.43 44.86
CA TYR A 268 -10.72 15.48 45.68
C TYR A 268 -11.72 15.99 46.74
N LYS A 269 -11.43 15.70 48.01
CA LYS A 269 -12.14 16.31 49.14
C LYS A 269 -11.36 17.55 49.57
N LYS A 270 -12.02 18.71 49.52
CA LYS A 270 -11.42 19.98 49.94
C LYS A 270 -11.35 20.00 51.47
N GLU A 271 -10.15 19.99 52.03
CA GLU A 271 -9.96 20.28 53.45
C GLU A 271 -10.27 21.76 53.71
N PRO A 272 -10.89 22.10 54.87
CA PRO A 272 -11.11 23.49 55.24
C PRO A 272 -9.77 24.23 55.36
N LEU A 273 -9.74 25.48 54.89
CA LEU A 273 -8.56 26.33 55.00
C LEU A 273 -8.31 26.60 56.48
N THR A 274 -7.03 26.61 56.88
CA THR A 274 -6.66 27.12 58.21
C THR A 274 -6.96 28.62 58.29
N PRO A 275 -7.19 29.19 59.49
CA PRO A 275 -7.45 30.63 59.65
C PRO A 275 -6.36 31.53 59.02
N GLU A 276 -5.12 31.04 58.96
CA GLU A 276 -4.00 31.72 58.32
C GLU A 276 -4.11 31.70 56.78
N GLN A 277 -4.53 30.56 56.22
CA GLN A 277 -4.80 30.43 54.77
C GLN A 277 -6.03 31.22 54.33
N GLU A 278 -7.05 31.38 55.19
CA GLU A 278 -8.19 32.25 54.93
C GLU A 278 -7.78 33.72 54.84
N LYS A 279 -6.95 34.20 55.77
CA LYS A 279 -6.39 35.57 55.70
C LYS A 279 -5.61 35.81 54.42
N ILE A 280 -4.74 34.88 54.03
CA ILE A 280 -3.95 34.99 52.79
C ILE A 280 -4.87 34.99 51.56
N ALA A 281 -5.93 34.16 51.56
CA ALA A 281 -6.89 34.11 50.45
C ALA A 281 -7.68 35.42 50.31
N ASP A 282 -8.05 36.06 51.43
CA ASP A 282 -8.78 37.33 51.42
C ASP A 282 -7.87 38.52 51.05
N GLU A 283 -6.61 38.53 51.47
CA GLU A 283 -5.62 39.51 51.00
C GLU A 283 -5.35 39.40 49.50
N LEU A 284 -5.25 38.17 48.97
CA LEU A 284 -5.08 37.94 47.53
C LEU A 284 -6.31 38.38 46.73
N LYS A 285 -7.52 38.12 47.22
CA LYS A 285 -8.74 38.62 46.58
C LYS A 285 -8.77 40.15 46.55
N ALA A 286 -8.44 40.81 47.66
CA ALA A 286 -8.39 42.27 47.73
C ALA A 286 -7.36 42.86 46.75
N LYS A 287 -6.17 42.24 46.61
CA LYS A 287 -5.17 42.63 45.61
C LYS A 287 -5.66 42.49 44.18
N VAL A 288 -6.35 41.39 43.86
CA VAL A 288 -6.90 41.14 42.51
C VAL A 288 -8.05 42.11 42.19
N GLU A 289 -8.87 42.46 43.17
CA GLU A 289 -9.94 43.45 43.04
C GLU A 289 -9.38 44.84 42.73
N ASN A 290 -8.30 45.24 43.39
CA ASN A 290 -7.64 46.53 43.16
C ASN A 290 -6.95 46.59 41.79
N LEU A 291 -6.27 45.51 41.37
CA LEU A 291 -5.66 45.42 40.03
C LEU A 291 -6.67 45.50 38.87
N ARG A 292 -7.95 45.20 39.13
CA ARG A 292 -9.03 45.31 38.15
C ARG A 292 -9.63 46.73 38.04
N LYS A 293 -9.35 47.61 38.99
CA LYS A 293 -9.86 48.99 38.99
C LYS A 293 -8.89 50.00 38.38
N ASP A 294 -7.60 49.65 38.29
CA ASP A 294 -6.53 50.52 37.80
C ASP A 294 -6.06 50.20 36.35
N GLY A 295 -6.80 49.40 35.58
CA GLY A 295 -6.51 49.06 34.18
C GLY A 295 -7.76 49.02 33.31
#